data_AF-A0A925EA98-F1
#
_entry.id   AF-A0A925EA98-F1
#
_cell.length_a   1.000
_cell.length_b   1.000
_cell.length_c   1.000
_cell.angle_alpha   90.00
_cell.angle_beta   90.00
_cell.angle_gamma   90.00
#
_symmetry.space_group_name_H-M   'P 1'
#
loop_
_entity.id
_entity.type
_entity.pdbx_description
1 polymer ?
#
loop_
_entity_poly.entity_id
_entity_poly.type
_entity_poly.pdbx_seq_one_letter_code
_entity_poly.pdbx_strand_id
1 'polypeptide(L)'
;MFSFISCSSHVSLSALKDVCKQPGQVLDGEVEQTRRGYPYSFKIYLPPCYEDQLAVEYPVFYFIPGRGSAPSAWFSAGINEIADQLILDKALPPFIIVVTENTNKDSHGSDIYNDLLPYIENNYRVLDDRRYRTVAGGSLGGISSYRLGFQYPQTFSSVGMFGSGIISGEEEQVRAWLEAIPSNQKLRVFMDTGEADPLMLDRAKVMKSLLDKFLITNMLHIGKGGHDYNYWVSNLEMYFLWVAENWQ
;
A
#
# COMPACT_ATOMS: atom_id res chain seq x y z
N MET A 1 -23.43 -27.25 -27.65
CA MET A 1 -22.63 -26.11 -28.11
C MET A 1 -22.80 -25.01 -27.08
N PHE A 2 -21.93 -24.95 -26.07
CA PHE A 2 -21.87 -23.83 -25.13
C PHE A 2 -20.43 -23.37 -25.08
N SER A 3 -20.16 -22.30 -25.82
CA SER A 3 -18.87 -21.62 -25.84
C SER A 3 -18.82 -20.75 -24.59
N PHE A 4 -17.99 -21.12 -23.61
CA PHE A 4 -17.61 -20.21 -22.54
C PHE A 4 -16.58 -19.26 -23.10
N ILE A 5 -17.00 -18.06 -23.47
CA ILE A 5 -16.09 -16.94 -23.73
C ILE A 5 -15.61 -16.48 -22.34
N SER A 6 -14.49 -17.04 -21.89
CA SER A 6 -13.70 -16.44 -20.81
C SER A 6 -12.99 -15.22 -21.40
N CYS A 7 -13.61 -14.05 -21.25
CA CYS A 7 -12.91 -12.78 -21.44
C CYS A 7 -12.19 -12.44 -20.13
N SER A 8 -11.00 -13.02 -19.91
CA SER A 8 -10.02 -12.38 -19.02
C SER A 8 -9.39 -11.23 -19.80
N SER A 9 -10.06 -10.08 -19.81
CA SER A 9 -9.46 -8.82 -20.28
C SER A 9 -8.27 -8.51 -19.37
N HIS A 10 -7.07 -8.87 -19.81
CA HIS A 10 -5.85 -8.41 -19.17
C HIS A 10 -5.79 -6.91 -19.44
N VAL A 11 -6.03 -6.10 -18.40
CA VAL A 11 -5.79 -4.66 -18.47
C VAL A 11 -4.29 -4.48 -18.55
N SER A 12 -3.78 -4.19 -19.75
CA SER A 12 -2.37 -3.81 -19.91
C SER A 12 -2.18 -2.44 -19.26
N LEU A 13 -1.31 -2.36 -18.27
CA LEU A 13 -0.94 -1.07 -17.69
C LEU A 13 -0.37 -0.16 -18.77
N SER A 14 -0.83 1.09 -18.79
CA SER A 14 -0.38 2.08 -19.76
C SER A 14 1.02 2.57 -19.39
N ALA A 15 1.95 2.47 -20.34
CA ALA A 15 3.28 3.06 -20.18
C ALA A 15 3.21 4.59 -20.18
N LEU A 16 4.15 5.24 -19.49
CA LEU A 16 4.28 6.70 -19.53
C LEU A 16 4.62 7.18 -20.95
N LYS A 17 3.93 8.22 -21.44
CA LYS A 17 4.25 8.86 -22.73
C LYS A 17 5.55 9.64 -22.65
N ASP A 18 6.38 9.60 -23.70
CA ASP A 18 7.70 10.28 -23.75
C ASP A 18 7.65 11.80 -23.56
N VAL A 19 6.48 12.41 -23.79
CA VAL A 19 6.25 13.84 -23.57
C VAL A 19 6.19 14.22 -22.09
N CYS A 20 6.00 13.25 -21.21
CA CYS A 20 5.84 13.43 -19.77
C CYS A 20 7.18 13.49 -19.08
N LYS A 21 7.63 14.72 -18.80
CA LYS A 21 8.95 15.00 -18.20
C LYS A 21 8.88 15.76 -16.88
N GLN A 22 7.70 16.23 -16.49
CA GLN A 22 7.51 16.95 -15.25
C GLN A 22 7.28 15.97 -14.10
N PRO A 23 7.72 16.29 -12.87
CA PRO A 23 7.39 15.49 -11.70
C PRO A 23 5.88 15.45 -11.46
N GLY A 24 5.45 14.45 -10.71
CA GLY A 24 4.07 14.33 -10.25
C GLY A 24 3.68 15.44 -9.27
N GLN A 25 2.43 15.42 -8.82
CA GLN A 25 1.86 16.44 -7.96
C GLN A 25 1.36 15.84 -6.66
N VAL A 26 1.69 16.47 -5.54
CA VAL A 26 1.15 16.11 -4.22
C VAL A 26 0.05 17.12 -3.86
N LEU A 27 -1.15 16.62 -3.63
CA LEU A 27 -2.33 17.40 -3.28
C LEU A 27 -2.84 17.03 -1.88
N ASP A 28 -3.49 17.99 -1.24
CA ASP A 28 -4.29 17.76 -0.03
C ASP A 28 -5.72 17.38 -0.41
N GLY A 29 -6.35 16.53 0.39
CA GLY A 29 -7.75 16.16 0.22
C GLY A 29 -8.43 15.84 1.55
N GLU A 30 -9.75 15.94 1.55
CA GLU A 30 -10.59 15.65 2.71
C GLU A 30 -11.84 14.87 2.28
N VAL A 31 -12.26 13.91 3.12
CA VAL A 31 -13.50 13.16 2.94
C VAL A 31 -14.43 13.49 4.10
N GLU A 32 -15.60 14.02 3.78
CA GLU A 32 -16.63 14.28 4.79
C GLU A 32 -17.06 12.99 5.48
N GLN A 33 -17.08 13.01 6.81
CA GLN A 33 -17.32 11.84 7.66
C GLN A 33 -18.50 12.09 8.58
N THR A 34 -19.66 11.52 8.23
CA THR A 34 -20.87 11.63 9.07
C THR A 34 -20.73 10.91 10.41
N ARG A 35 -19.87 9.88 10.50
CA ARG A 35 -19.70 9.06 11.72
C ARG A 35 -18.77 9.65 12.78
N ARG A 36 -17.74 10.39 12.37
CA ARG A 36 -16.69 10.92 13.27
C ARG A 36 -16.90 12.38 13.66
N GLY A 37 -17.75 13.12 12.94
CA GLY A 37 -18.07 14.52 13.22
C GLY A 37 -16.98 15.51 12.82
N TYR A 38 -15.96 15.06 12.08
CA TYR A 38 -14.92 15.87 11.45
C TYR A 38 -14.40 15.15 10.19
N PRO A 39 -13.94 15.88 9.15
CA PRO A 39 -13.46 15.27 7.91
C PRO A 39 -12.24 14.36 8.10
N TYR A 40 -12.12 13.34 7.25
CA TYR A 40 -10.94 12.50 7.13
C TYR A 40 -9.94 13.15 6.17
N SER A 41 -8.82 13.64 6.67
CA SER A 41 -7.80 14.26 5.82
C SER A 41 -6.85 13.21 5.21
N PHE A 42 -6.42 13.44 3.97
CA PHE A 42 -5.42 12.62 3.29
C PHE A 42 -4.53 13.51 2.40
N LYS A 43 -3.41 12.95 1.94
CA LYS A 43 -2.60 13.52 0.86
C LYS A 43 -2.52 12.52 -0.28
N ILE A 44 -2.48 13.00 -1.51
CA ILE A 44 -2.42 12.16 -2.70
C ILE A 44 -1.32 12.64 -3.64
N TYR A 45 -0.49 11.71 -4.12
CA TYR A 45 0.41 11.91 -5.23
C TYR A 45 -0.24 11.42 -6.52
N LEU A 46 -0.28 12.30 -7.51
CA LEU A 46 -0.70 12.04 -8.87
C LEU A 46 0.54 11.96 -9.76
N PRO A 47 0.66 10.93 -10.61
CA PRO A 47 1.87 10.73 -11.40
C PRO A 47 2.05 11.82 -12.48
N PRO A 48 3.25 11.93 -13.08
CA PRO A 48 3.50 12.77 -14.24
C PRO A 48 2.42 12.66 -15.32
N CYS A 49 1.99 13.80 -15.86
CA CYS A 49 0.93 13.89 -16.88
C CYS A 49 -0.44 13.33 -16.47
N TYR A 50 -0.76 13.23 -15.18
CA TYR A 50 -2.08 12.74 -14.75
C TYR A 50 -3.22 13.47 -15.48
N GLU A 51 -3.18 14.81 -15.54
CA GLU A 51 -4.22 15.63 -16.19
C GLU A 51 -4.26 15.52 -17.73
N ASP A 52 -3.14 15.21 -18.36
CA ASP A 52 -3.05 15.07 -19.83
C ASP A 52 -3.47 13.67 -20.31
N GLN A 53 -3.63 12.71 -19.39
CA GLN A 53 -3.91 11.30 -19.66
C GLN A 53 -5.29 10.89 -19.13
N LEU A 54 -6.34 11.52 -19.66
CA LEU A 54 -7.72 11.38 -19.19
C LEU A 54 -8.31 9.96 -19.30
N ALA A 55 -7.79 9.12 -20.20
CA ALA A 55 -8.28 7.76 -20.41
C ALA A 55 -7.48 6.70 -19.64
N VAL A 56 -6.45 7.09 -18.88
CA VAL A 56 -5.59 6.16 -18.15
C VAL A 56 -6.06 6.06 -16.70
N GLU A 57 -6.24 4.82 -16.26
CA GLU A 57 -6.43 4.45 -14.85
C GLU A 57 -5.13 3.90 -14.28
N TYR A 58 -4.89 4.14 -13.00
CA TYR A 58 -3.60 3.91 -12.35
C TYR A 58 -3.71 2.87 -11.23
N PRO A 59 -2.67 2.04 -11.02
CA PRO A 59 -2.50 1.34 -9.76
C PRO A 59 -2.42 2.32 -8.60
N VAL A 60 -2.82 1.88 -7.41
CA VAL A 60 -2.89 2.73 -6.22
C VAL A 60 -2.27 2.06 -5.00
N PHE A 61 -1.42 2.83 -4.32
CA PHE A 61 -0.86 2.50 -3.01
C PHE A 61 -1.51 3.35 -1.93
N TYR A 62 -2.16 2.72 -0.95
CA TYR A 62 -2.64 3.38 0.25
C TYR A 62 -1.58 3.26 1.35
N PHE A 63 -0.97 4.37 1.72
CA PHE A 63 0.05 4.45 2.77
C PHE A 63 -0.53 5.00 4.07
N ILE A 64 -0.27 4.31 5.17
CA ILE A 64 -0.69 4.71 6.51
C ILE A 64 0.55 5.18 7.29
N PRO A 65 0.58 6.44 7.77
CA PRO A 65 1.67 6.93 8.60
C PRO A 65 1.80 6.16 9.93
N GLY A 66 2.95 6.25 10.58
CA GLY A 66 3.16 5.80 11.95
C GLY A 66 2.36 6.59 12.99
N ARG A 67 2.33 6.09 14.23
CA ARG A 67 1.62 6.72 15.36
C ARG A 67 2.08 8.17 15.51
N GLY A 68 1.12 9.09 15.68
CA GLY A 68 1.39 10.52 15.86
C GLY A 68 1.90 11.26 14.62
N SER A 69 2.03 10.58 13.47
CA SER A 69 2.47 11.20 12.22
C SER A 69 1.29 11.76 11.42
N ALA A 70 1.49 12.90 10.77
CA ALA A 70 0.55 13.48 9.81
C ALA A 70 0.64 12.77 8.44
N PRO A 71 -0.37 12.92 7.55
CA PRO A 71 -0.29 12.44 6.17
C PRO A 71 0.95 12.92 5.40
N SER A 72 1.52 14.07 5.78
CA SER A 72 2.73 14.59 5.15
C SER A 72 3.99 13.78 5.44
N ALA A 73 4.00 12.89 6.44
CA ALA A 73 5.25 12.25 6.89
C ALA A 73 5.97 11.45 5.79
N TRP A 74 5.23 10.68 4.98
CA TRP A 74 5.81 9.92 3.87
C TRP A 74 6.30 10.83 2.74
N PHE A 75 5.57 11.91 2.43
CA PHE A 75 5.95 12.90 1.42
C PHE A 75 7.17 13.71 1.85
N SER A 76 7.19 14.21 3.08
CA SER A 76 8.35 14.91 3.65
C SER A 76 9.60 14.04 3.72
N ALA A 77 9.43 12.71 3.77
CA ALA A 77 10.54 11.76 3.79
C ALA A 77 11.04 11.35 2.39
N GLY A 78 10.31 11.68 1.32
CA GLY A 78 10.80 11.50 -0.05
C GLY A 78 10.05 10.48 -0.92
N ILE A 79 8.84 10.04 -0.53
CA ILE A 79 8.12 8.98 -1.27
C ILE A 79 7.77 9.38 -2.70
N ASN A 80 7.42 10.65 -2.96
CA ASN A 80 7.04 11.12 -4.28
C ASN A 80 8.25 11.23 -5.21
N GLU A 81 9.43 11.56 -4.69
CA GLU A 81 10.67 11.62 -5.47
C GLU A 81 11.08 10.22 -5.95
N ILE A 82 10.93 9.20 -5.12
CA ILE A 82 11.14 7.80 -5.52
C ILE A 82 10.11 7.36 -6.56
N ALA A 83 8.85 7.76 -6.40
CA ALA A 83 7.81 7.46 -7.37
C ALA A 83 8.09 8.13 -8.74
N ASP A 84 8.45 9.40 -8.73
CA ASP A 84 8.84 10.14 -9.93
C ASP A 84 10.01 9.47 -10.63
N GLN A 85 11.07 9.10 -9.90
CA GLN A 85 12.23 8.43 -10.48
C GLN A 85 11.83 7.12 -11.17
N LEU A 86 11.09 6.26 -10.48
CA LEU A 86 10.64 4.96 -11.02
C LEU A 86 9.76 5.11 -12.27
N ILE A 87 8.89 6.13 -12.30
CA ILE A 87 7.95 6.37 -13.39
C ILE A 87 8.66 7.01 -14.59
N LEU A 88 9.50 8.02 -14.36
CA LEU A 88 10.22 8.74 -15.43
C LEU A 88 11.29 7.86 -16.08
N ASP A 89 11.95 6.99 -15.30
CA ASP A 89 12.88 5.98 -15.83
C ASP A 89 12.17 4.81 -16.51
N LYS A 90 10.84 4.77 -16.47
CA LYS A 90 10.00 3.68 -16.98
C LYS A 90 10.30 2.32 -16.32
N ALA A 91 10.85 2.34 -15.10
CA ALA A 91 11.02 1.15 -14.29
C ALA A 91 9.67 0.60 -13.83
N LEU A 92 8.69 1.48 -13.60
CA LEU A 92 7.29 1.13 -13.34
C LEU A 92 6.34 1.97 -14.21
N PRO A 93 5.16 1.44 -14.56
CA PRO A 93 4.09 2.26 -15.12
C PRO A 93 3.65 3.32 -14.09
N PRO A 94 3.07 4.45 -14.52
CA PRO A 94 2.54 5.46 -13.62
C PRO A 94 1.57 4.88 -12.58
N PHE A 95 1.64 5.36 -11.33
CA PHE A 95 0.77 4.93 -10.23
C PHE A 95 0.45 6.10 -9.29
N ILE A 96 -0.61 5.93 -8.48
CA ILE A 96 -1.06 6.88 -7.47
C ILE A 96 -0.61 6.42 -6.07
N ILE A 97 -0.29 7.38 -5.21
CA ILE A 97 -0.06 7.13 -3.78
C ILE A 97 -1.03 7.97 -2.96
N VAL A 98 -1.82 7.34 -2.09
CA VAL A 98 -2.70 8.01 -1.15
C VAL A 98 -2.14 7.79 0.25
N VAL A 99 -1.73 8.86 0.94
CA VAL A 99 -1.31 8.80 2.34
C VAL A 99 -2.45 9.25 3.23
N THR A 100 -2.88 8.37 4.11
CA THR A 100 -4.04 8.57 4.97
C THR A 100 -3.69 9.38 6.22
N GLU A 101 -4.68 9.95 6.92
CA GLU A 101 -4.46 10.34 8.31
C GLU A 101 -4.23 9.11 9.20
N ASN A 102 -3.53 9.33 10.33
CA ASN A 102 -3.44 8.35 11.40
C ASN A 102 -4.30 8.83 12.58
N THR A 103 -5.46 8.19 12.76
CA THR A 103 -6.40 8.50 13.84
C THR A 103 -5.91 8.10 15.25
N ASN A 104 -4.69 7.54 15.36
CA ASN A 104 -4.09 6.91 16.55
C ASN A 104 -4.92 5.79 17.20
N LYS A 105 -6.04 5.39 16.59
CA LYS A 105 -6.85 4.23 17.00
C LYS A 105 -6.39 2.99 16.25
N ASP A 106 -6.42 1.84 16.94
CA ASP A 106 -6.05 0.54 16.36
C ASP A 106 -7.03 0.04 15.28
N SER A 107 -8.10 0.81 15.00
CA SER A 107 -9.23 0.50 14.11
C SER A 107 -9.16 1.16 12.72
N HIS A 108 -8.00 1.66 12.26
CA HIS A 108 -7.88 2.39 10.97
C HIS A 108 -8.52 1.67 9.78
N GLY A 109 -8.64 0.34 9.83
CA GLY A 109 -9.22 -0.44 8.75
C GLY A 109 -10.65 -0.02 8.36
N SER A 110 -11.52 0.35 9.31
CA SER A 110 -12.91 0.67 8.98
C SER A 110 -13.06 1.96 8.18
N ASP A 111 -12.28 2.99 8.50
CA ASP A 111 -12.45 4.30 7.89
C ASP A 111 -11.80 4.35 6.51
N ILE A 112 -10.63 3.71 6.38
CA ILE A 112 -9.95 3.56 5.09
C ILE A 112 -10.83 2.74 4.14
N TYR A 113 -11.34 1.59 4.60
CA TYR A 113 -12.11 0.69 3.74
C TYR A 113 -13.49 1.24 3.38
N ASN A 114 -14.23 1.80 4.34
CA ASN A 114 -15.63 2.18 4.09
C ASN A 114 -15.79 3.60 3.54
N ASP A 115 -14.82 4.49 3.75
CA ASP A 115 -15.00 5.90 3.40
C ASP A 115 -13.91 6.40 2.42
N LEU A 116 -12.63 6.26 2.79
CA LEU A 116 -11.54 6.81 1.95
C LEU A 116 -11.44 6.06 0.61
N LEU A 117 -11.43 4.72 0.65
CA LEU A 117 -11.26 3.91 -0.57
C LEU A 117 -12.39 4.19 -1.59
N PRO A 118 -13.68 4.15 -1.22
CA PRO A 118 -14.75 4.53 -2.14
C PRO A 118 -14.66 5.98 -2.63
N TYR A 119 -14.22 6.91 -1.78
CA TYR A 119 -14.02 8.29 -2.20
C TYR A 119 -12.93 8.40 -3.26
N ILE A 120 -11.77 7.76 -3.03
CA ILE A 120 -10.65 7.79 -4.00
C ILE A 120 -11.08 7.18 -5.33
N GLU A 121 -11.78 6.05 -5.31
CA GLU A 121 -12.21 5.34 -6.52
C GLU A 121 -13.25 6.11 -7.35
N ASN A 122 -14.06 6.95 -6.70
CA ASN A 122 -15.05 7.78 -7.41
C ASN A 122 -14.49 9.12 -7.91
N ASN A 123 -13.36 9.60 -7.36
CA ASN A 123 -12.84 10.94 -7.64
C ASN A 123 -11.49 10.94 -8.37
N TYR A 124 -10.78 9.81 -8.39
CA TYR A 124 -9.49 9.65 -9.06
C TYR A 124 -9.52 8.45 -10.00
N ARG A 125 -8.70 8.49 -11.06
CA ARG A 125 -8.62 7.44 -12.08
C ARG A 125 -7.79 6.27 -11.56
N VAL A 126 -8.36 5.44 -10.70
CA VAL A 126 -7.68 4.25 -10.17
C VAL A 126 -8.26 2.98 -10.79
N LEU A 127 -7.42 1.94 -10.92
CA LEU A 127 -7.86 0.65 -11.45
C LEU A 127 -8.72 -0.10 -10.43
N ASP A 128 -9.94 -0.45 -10.83
CA ASP A 128 -10.87 -1.24 -10.01
C ASP A 128 -10.60 -2.75 -10.08
N ASP A 129 -9.38 -3.15 -9.72
CA ASP A 129 -8.99 -4.54 -9.56
C ASP A 129 -7.98 -4.66 -8.41
N ARG A 130 -8.20 -5.62 -7.51
CA ARG A 130 -7.34 -5.86 -6.35
C ARG A 130 -5.87 -6.00 -6.70
N ARG A 131 -5.54 -6.52 -7.90
CA ARG A 131 -4.16 -6.70 -8.37
C ARG A 131 -3.38 -5.39 -8.37
N TYR A 132 -4.06 -4.26 -8.57
CA TYR A 132 -3.47 -2.93 -8.64
C TYR A 132 -3.63 -2.12 -7.35
N ARG A 133 -4.15 -2.74 -6.28
CA ARG A 133 -4.40 -2.09 -4.99
C ARG A 133 -3.55 -2.68 -3.88
N THR A 134 -2.77 -1.81 -3.25
CA THR A 134 -1.86 -2.16 -2.16
C THR A 134 -2.12 -1.29 -0.93
N VAL A 135 -2.04 -1.88 0.27
CA VAL A 135 -2.03 -1.11 1.53
C VAL A 135 -0.68 -1.28 2.21
N ALA A 136 -0.08 -0.19 2.67
CA ALA A 136 1.20 -0.21 3.34
C ALA A 136 1.31 0.84 4.44
N GLY A 137 2.29 0.71 5.32
CA GLY A 137 2.49 1.72 6.35
C GLY A 137 3.66 1.47 7.27
N GLY A 138 3.98 2.50 8.05
CA GLY A 138 5.11 2.52 8.97
C GLY A 138 4.63 2.28 10.40
N SER A 139 5.32 1.46 11.19
CA SER A 139 5.03 1.24 12.61
C SER A 139 3.56 0.83 12.84
N LEU A 140 2.78 1.64 13.57
CA LEU A 140 1.32 1.47 13.71
C LEU A 140 0.60 1.39 12.36
N GLY A 141 1.00 2.18 11.37
CA GLY A 141 0.45 2.11 10.02
C GLY A 141 0.72 0.77 9.35
N GLY A 142 1.89 0.16 9.59
CA GLY A 142 2.20 -1.19 9.12
C GLY A 142 1.34 -2.26 9.81
N ILE A 143 1.02 -2.06 11.10
CA ILE A 143 0.09 -2.92 11.83
C ILE A 143 -1.31 -2.82 11.24
N SER A 144 -1.79 -1.60 11.00
CA SER A 144 -3.08 -1.37 10.33
C SER A 144 -3.11 -1.94 8.92
N SER A 145 -1.99 -1.92 8.21
CA SER A 145 -1.87 -2.42 6.83
C SER A 145 -2.07 -3.93 6.75
N TYR A 146 -1.39 -4.72 7.60
CA TYR A 146 -1.61 -6.17 7.57
C TYR A 146 -3.01 -6.55 8.09
N ARG A 147 -3.52 -5.84 9.10
CA ARG A 147 -4.89 -6.07 9.60
C ARG A 147 -5.90 -5.83 8.49
N LEU A 148 -5.76 -4.75 7.72
CA LEU A 148 -6.66 -4.43 6.61
C LEU A 148 -6.49 -5.43 5.45
N GLY A 149 -5.26 -5.65 4.99
CA GLY A 149 -5.00 -6.53 3.85
C GLY A 149 -5.45 -7.97 4.08
N PHE A 150 -5.26 -8.52 5.28
CA PHE A 150 -5.63 -9.90 5.58
C PHE A 150 -7.13 -10.08 5.82
N GLN A 151 -7.85 -9.05 6.29
CA GLN A 151 -9.30 -9.08 6.47
C GLN A 151 -10.07 -8.78 5.18
N TYR A 152 -9.45 -8.08 4.22
CA TYR A 152 -10.08 -7.71 2.95
C TYR A 152 -9.24 -8.18 1.75
N PRO A 153 -8.94 -9.49 1.63
CA PRO A 153 -8.12 -10.02 0.55
C PRO A 153 -8.77 -9.86 -0.83
N GLN A 154 -10.10 -9.71 -0.90
CA GLN A 154 -10.81 -9.38 -2.13
C GLN A 154 -10.51 -7.98 -2.67
N THR A 155 -10.01 -7.07 -1.82
CA THR A 155 -9.79 -5.65 -2.14
C THR A 155 -8.31 -5.35 -2.35
N PHE A 156 -7.44 -5.92 -1.52
CA PHE A 156 -5.99 -5.71 -1.58
C PHE A 156 -5.30 -6.98 -2.06
N SER A 157 -4.34 -6.82 -2.98
CA SER A 157 -3.48 -7.93 -3.41
C SER A 157 -2.08 -7.90 -2.82
N SER A 158 -1.69 -6.78 -2.20
CA SER A 158 -0.39 -6.65 -1.56
C SER A 158 -0.46 -5.83 -0.28
N VAL A 159 0.46 -6.13 0.64
CA VAL A 159 0.63 -5.46 1.94
C VAL A 159 2.09 -5.05 2.11
N GLY A 160 2.34 -3.80 2.52
CA GLY A 160 3.66 -3.30 2.92
C GLY A 160 3.75 -3.02 4.44
N MET A 161 4.81 -3.50 5.07
CA MET A 161 5.04 -3.38 6.51
C MET A 161 6.43 -2.79 6.77
N PHE A 162 6.51 -1.50 7.13
CA PHE A 162 7.78 -0.81 7.40
C PHE A 162 7.95 -0.58 8.91
N GLY A 163 9.06 -1.07 9.48
CA GLY A 163 9.31 -1.07 10.93
C GLY A 163 8.09 -1.59 11.69
N SER A 164 7.61 -2.79 11.37
CA SER A 164 6.32 -3.30 11.84
C SER A 164 6.32 -4.83 11.94
N GLY A 165 5.38 -5.39 12.68
CA GLY A 165 5.26 -6.83 12.89
C GLY A 165 4.01 -7.20 13.68
N ILE A 166 3.85 -8.49 13.97
CA ILE A 166 2.69 -8.99 14.74
C ILE A 166 2.73 -8.38 16.15
N ILE A 167 1.59 -7.85 16.58
CA ILE A 167 1.41 -7.39 17.96
C ILE A 167 1.30 -8.61 18.86
N SER A 168 2.02 -8.58 19.98
CA SER A 168 1.99 -9.64 20.99
C SER A 168 0.55 -9.90 21.46
N GLY A 169 0.10 -11.15 21.34
CA GLY A 169 -1.27 -11.56 21.64
C GLY A 169 -2.20 -11.62 20.42
N GLU A 170 -1.76 -11.19 19.23
CA GLU A 170 -2.54 -11.27 17.98
C GLU A 170 -2.17 -12.46 17.11
N GLU A 171 -1.23 -13.32 17.53
CA GLU A 171 -0.71 -14.42 16.71
C GLU A 171 -1.80 -15.39 16.25
N GLU A 172 -2.75 -15.72 17.13
CA GLU A 172 -3.89 -16.59 16.81
C GLU A 172 -4.88 -15.90 15.86
N GLN A 173 -5.12 -14.61 16.07
CA GLN A 173 -6.01 -13.84 15.21
C GLN A 173 -5.44 -13.67 13.79
N VAL A 174 -4.14 -13.38 13.68
CA VAL A 174 -3.42 -13.31 12.40
C VAL A 174 -3.43 -14.67 11.72
N ARG A 175 -3.22 -15.76 12.47
CA ARG A 175 -3.35 -17.12 11.95
C ARG A 175 -4.74 -17.36 11.32
N ALA A 176 -5.80 -17.02 12.05
CA ALA A 176 -7.17 -17.20 11.58
C ALA A 176 -7.45 -16.41 10.31
N TRP A 177 -6.95 -15.17 10.21
CA TRP A 177 -7.09 -14.39 8.98
C TRP A 177 -6.33 -15.01 7.81
N LEU A 178 -5.07 -15.44 8.02
CA LEU A 178 -4.27 -16.08 6.96
C LEU A 178 -4.91 -17.40 6.47
N GLU A 179 -5.50 -18.18 7.37
CA GLU A 179 -6.26 -19.40 7.05
C GLU A 179 -7.54 -19.11 6.25
N ALA A 180 -8.19 -17.97 6.50
CA ALA A 180 -9.42 -17.59 5.84
C ALA A 180 -9.21 -16.99 4.43
N ILE A 181 -7.97 -16.64 4.04
CA ILE A 181 -7.69 -16.08 2.71
C ILE A 181 -7.98 -17.13 1.62
N PRO A 182 -8.91 -16.86 0.68
CA PRO A 182 -9.17 -17.77 -0.43
C PRO A 182 -7.92 -18.00 -1.28
N SER A 183 -7.74 -19.22 -1.79
CA SER A 183 -6.55 -19.58 -2.57
C SER A 183 -6.35 -18.73 -3.83
N ASN A 184 -7.44 -18.26 -4.46
CA ASN A 184 -7.45 -17.34 -5.60
C ASN A 184 -7.32 -15.85 -5.21
N GLN A 185 -7.25 -15.54 -3.92
CA GLN A 185 -7.07 -14.19 -3.38
C GLN A 185 -5.84 -14.09 -2.48
N LYS A 186 -4.88 -15.02 -2.62
CA LYS A 186 -3.59 -14.86 -1.97
C LYS A 186 -2.99 -13.51 -2.32
N LEU A 187 -2.41 -12.89 -1.30
CA LEU A 187 -1.79 -11.58 -1.36
C LEU A 187 -0.27 -11.71 -1.20
N ARG A 188 0.46 -10.64 -1.53
CA ARG A 188 1.89 -10.53 -1.34
C ARG A 188 2.20 -9.66 -0.13
N VAL A 189 3.19 -10.02 0.69
CA VAL A 189 3.56 -9.23 1.87
C VAL A 189 5.03 -8.84 1.82
N PHE A 190 5.29 -7.54 1.72
CA PHE A 190 6.63 -6.98 1.87
C PHE A 190 6.80 -6.45 3.30
N MET A 191 7.93 -6.80 3.92
CA MET A 191 8.32 -6.34 5.24
C MET A 191 9.72 -5.74 5.16
N ASP A 192 9.90 -4.58 5.78
CA ASP A 192 11.22 -3.95 5.97
C ASP A 192 11.36 -3.53 7.43
N THR A 193 12.49 -3.84 8.06
CA THR A 193 12.77 -3.43 9.44
C THR A 193 14.27 -3.26 9.66
N GLY A 194 14.68 -2.17 10.31
CA GLY A 194 16.08 -1.93 10.64
C GLY A 194 16.61 -2.93 11.66
N GLU A 195 17.86 -3.36 11.52
CA GLU A 195 18.52 -4.29 12.46
C GLU A 195 18.63 -3.72 13.89
N ALA A 196 18.60 -2.39 14.03
CA ALA A 196 18.64 -1.68 15.31
C ALA A 196 17.24 -1.25 15.80
N ASP A 197 16.15 -1.76 15.23
CA ASP A 197 14.78 -1.53 15.70
C ASP A 197 14.42 -2.52 16.83
N PRO A 198 14.45 -2.09 18.11
CA PRO A 198 14.23 -3.00 19.23
C PRO A 198 12.75 -3.36 19.41
N LEU A 199 11.84 -2.66 18.73
CA LEU A 199 10.40 -2.81 18.92
C LEU A 199 9.81 -3.82 17.96
N MET A 200 10.34 -3.89 16.72
CA MET A 200 9.66 -4.55 15.62
C MET A 200 10.46 -5.67 14.96
N LEU A 201 11.79 -5.72 15.12
CA LEU A 201 12.61 -6.73 14.43
C LEU A 201 12.16 -8.17 14.70
N ASP A 202 12.00 -8.55 15.96
CA ASP A 202 11.58 -9.91 16.29
C ASP A 202 10.11 -10.16 15.91
N ARG A 203 9.26 -9.14 15.98
CA ARG A 203 7.85 -9.23 15.54
C ARG A 203 7.74 -9.41 14.03
N ALA A 204 8.62 -8.79 13.25
CA ALA A 204 8.70 -8.96 11.80
C ALA A 204 9.14 -10.39 11.45
N LYS A 205 10.11 -10.96 12.18
CA LYS A 205 10.53 -12.37 12.01
C LYS A 205 9.41 -13.36 12.36
N VAL A 206 8.60 -13.07 13.38
CA VAL A 206 7.42 -13.89 13.71
C VAL A 206 6.37 -13.80 12.60
N MET A 207 6.08 -12.60 12.08
CA MET A 207 5.20 -12.42 10.91
C MET A 207 5.68 -13.24 9.72
N LYS A 208 6.96 -13.10 9.35
CA LYS A 208 7.62 -13.87 8.28
C LYS A 208 7.41 -15.37 8.44
N SER A 209 7.63 -15.89 9.63
CA SER A 209 7.48 -17.31 9.94
C SER A 209 6.03 -17.81 9.78
N LEU A 210 5.04 -16.99 10.15
CA LEU A 210 3.63 -17.32 9.92
C LEU A 210 3.27 -17.28 8.42
N LEU A 211 3.71 -16.25 7.70
CA LEU A 211 3.46 -16.12 6.26
C LEU A 211 4.04 -17.32 5.48
N ASP A 212 5.25 -17.76 5.82
CA ASP A 212 5.88 -18.95 5.24
C ASP A 212 5.05 -20.21 5.53
N LYS A 213 4.58 -20.39 6.77
CA LYS A 213 3.73 -21.52 7.15
C LYS A 213 2.43 -21.60 6.34
N PHE A 214 1.84 -20.44 6.00
CA PHE A 214 0.60 -20.36 5.21
C PHE A 214 0.84 -20.26 3.70
N LEU A 215 2.09 -20.38 3.25
CA LEU A 215 2.47 -20.29 1.85
C LEU A 215 1.96 -18.98 1.22
N ILE A 216 2.12 -17.88 1.96
CA ILE A 216 1.86 -16.52 1.48
C ILE A 216 3.15 -15.97 0.89
N THR A 217 3.10 -15.49 -0.35
CA THR A 217 4.26 -14.88 -1.02
C THR A 217 4.73 -13.66 -0.22
N ASN A 218 5.99 -13.65 0.19
CA ASN A 218 6.49 -12.60 1.07
C ASN A 218 7.99 -12.31 0.90
N MET A 219 8.40 -11.12 1.33
CA MET A 219 9.79 -10.70 1.46
C MET A 219 9.98 -10.00 2.81
N LEU A 220 11.06 -10.34 3.53
CA LEU A 220 11.51 -9.60 4.70
C LEU A 220 12.92 -9.06 4.43
N HIS A 221 13.03 -7.75 4.30
CA HIS A 221 14.28 -7.03 4.26
C HIS A 221 14.68 -6.58 5.67
N ILE A 222 15.93 -6.83 6.05
CA ILE A 222 16.53 -6.33 7.29
C ILE A 222 17.81 -5.60 6.92
N GLY A 223 17.80 -4.27 7.08
CA GLY A 223 18.89 -3.39 6.68
C GLY A 223 19.55 -2.67 7.86
N LYS A 224 20.66 -1.98 7.58
CA LYS A 224 21.33 -1.11 8.55
C LYS A 224 20.48 0.15 8.76
N GLY A 225 19.89 0.26 9.96
CA GLY A 225 19.02 1.38 10.33
C GLY A 225 18.14 1.04 11.53
N GLY A 226 17.18 1.91 11.82
CA GLY A 226 16.30 1.79 12.99
C GLY A 226 14.82 1.97 12.66
N HIS A 227 14.10 2.59 13.59
CA HIS A 227 12.66 2.78 13.53
C HIS A 227 12.31 4.21 13.08
N ASP A 228 12.62 4.56 11.83
CA ASP A 228 12.42 5.91 11.30
C ASP A 228 12.14 5.95 9.80
N TYR A 229 11.53 7.05 9.35
CA TYR A 229 11.14 7.24 7.96
C TYR A 229 12.31 7.35 6.99
N ASN A 230 13.48 7.86 7.41
CA ASN A 230 14.61 7.98 6.50
C ASN A 230 15.12 6.59 6.11
N TYR A 231 15.19 5.68 7.09
CA TYR A 231 15.47 4.27 6.83
C TYR A 231 14.40 3.66 5.91
N TRP A 232 13.11 3.77 6.25
CA TRP A 232 12.04 3.12 5.46
C TRP A 232 11.97 3.64 4.02
N VAL A 233 12.09 4.96 3.79
CA VAL A 233 12.06 5.54 2.44
C VAL A 233 13.25 5.09 1.61
N SER A 234 14.43 4.89 2.21
CA SER A 234 15.61 4.41 1.48
C SER A 234 15.43 3.02 0.85
N ASN A 235 14.44 2.25 1.31
CA ASN A 235 14.13 0.91 0.79
C ASN A 235 12.87 0.88 -0.10
N LEU A 236 12.22 2.03 -0.35
CA LEU A 236 10.95 2.07 -1.08
C LEU A 236 11.07 1.68 -2.55
N GLU A 237 12.22 1.91 -3.19
CA GLU A 237 12.45 1.47 -4.57
C GLU A 237 12.28 -0.06 -4.69
N MET A 238 12.95 -0.81 -3.80
CA MET A 238 12.84 -2.26 -3.72
C MET A 238 11.41 -2.70 -3.45
N TYR A 239 10.72 -2.03 -2.54
CA TYR A 239 9.33 -2.30 -2.22
C TYR A 239 8.40 -2.13 -3.44
N PHE A 240 8.47 -0.98 -4.13
CA PHE A 240 7.60 -0.69 -5.26
C PHE A 240 7.80 -1.69 -6.39
N LEU A 241 9.07 -1.98 -6.74
CA LEU A 241 9.41 -2.96 -7.76
C LEU A 241 8.88 -4.35 -7.41
N TRP A 242 9.07 -4.81 -6.17
CA TRP A 242 8.65 -6.15 -5.75
C TRP A 242 7.12 -6.32 -5.68
N VAL A 243 6.39 -5.28 -5.27
CA VAL A 243 4.92 -5.31 -5.24
C VAL A 243 4.34 -5.27 -6.65
N ALA A 244 4.92 -4.44 -7.53
CA ALA A 244 4.45 -4.28 -8.91
C ALA A 244 4.62 -5.54 -9.77
N GLU A 245 5.40 -6.54 -9.34
CA GLU A 245 5.42 -7.86 -9.97
C GLU A 245 4.03 -8.52 -10.05
N ASN A 246 3.09 -8.11 -9.20
CA ASN A 246 1.71 -8.61 -9.19
C ASN A 246 0.77 -7.90 -10.18
N TRP A 247 1.25 -6.89 -10.90
CA TRP A 247 0.47 -6.10 -11.85
C TRP A 247 0.37 -6.80 -13.22
N GLN A 248 -0.15 -8.02 -13.23
CA GLN A 248 -0.30 -8.87 -14.41
C GLN A 248 -1.71 -9.45 -14.50
#